data_AF-A0A8S0U397-F1
#
_entry.id   AF-A0A8S0U397-F1
#
_cell.length_a   1.000
_cell.length_b   1.000
_cell.length_c   1.000
_cell.angle_alpha   90.00
_cell.angle_beta   90.00
_cell.angle_gamma   90.00
#
_symmetry.space_group_name_H-M   'P 1'
#
loop_
_entity.id
_entity.type
_entity.pdbx_description
1 polymer ?
#
loop_
_entity_poly.entity_id
_entity_poly.type
_entity_poly.pdbx_seq_one_letter_code
_entity_poly.pdbx_strand_id
1 'polypeptide(L)'
;MQAIMKGLEKVKQELAGSENDGPVSETFRKTLKEFVGAAETEVASVTNLYSVAGRNADALALYFGEDPARCPFEQVVATLLNFVRMFCKAHEENSKQAELEKKKAQKEAEMEIAKGINLTKKGVK
;
A
#
# COMPACT_ATOMS: atom_id res chain seq x y z
N MET A 1 5.83 -9.35 16.64
CA MET A 1 5.74 -8.49 17.85
C MET A 1 6.19 -9.17 19.15
N GLN A 2 5.80 -10.41 19.43
CA GLN A 2 6.03 -11.07 20.73
C GLN A 2 7.49 -11.08 21.22
N ALA A 3 8.47 -11.30 20.33
CA ALA A 3 9.88 -11.33 20.72
C ALA A 3 10.35 -9.99 21.32
N ILE A 4 9.91 -8.87 20.73
CA ILE A 4 10.24 -7.52 21.20
C ILE A 4 9.60 -7.26 22.57
N MET A 5 8.31 -7.61 22.74
CA MET A 5 7.62 -7.48 24.03
C MET A 5 8.30 -8.31 25.13
N LYS A 6 8.66 -9.55 24.83
CA LYS A 6 9.39 -10.43 25.76
C LYS A 6 10.79 -9.90 26.08
N GLY A 7 11.47 -9.30 25.10
CA GLY A 7 12.76 -8.65 25.31
C GLY A 7 12.65 -7.49 26.29
N LEU A 8 11.69 -6.59 26.07
CA LEU A 8 11.45 -5.46 26.96
C LEU A 8 11.09 -5.91 28.39
N GLU A 9 10.27 -6.94 28.53
CA GLU A 9 9.91 -7.50 29.84
C GLU A 9 11.14 -8.01 30.60
N LYS A 10 12.07 -8.69 29.92
CA LYS A 10 13.34 -9.13 30.55
C LYS A 10 14.19 -7.96 31.02
N VAL A 11 14.31 -6.91 30.20
CA VAL A 11 15.05 -5.70 30.56
C VAL A 11 14.44 -5.02 31.80
N LYS A 12 13.11 -5.01 31.91
CA LYS A 12 12.42 -4.50 33.10
C LYS A 12 12.69 -5.33 34.36
N GLN A 13 12.79 -6.65 34.21
CA GLN A 13 13.17 -7.54 35.31
C GLN A 13 14.61 -7.32 35.75
N GLU A 14 15.55 -7.12 34.80
CA GLU A 14 16.94 -6.74 35.12
C GLU A 14 17.02 -5.40 35.85
N LEU A 15 16.21 -4.41 35.45
CA LEU A 15 16.11 -3.13 36.15
C LEU A 15 15.65 -3.30 37.60
N ALA A 16 14.59 -4.06 37.82
CA ALA A 16 14.09 -4.36 39.17
C ALA A 16 15.11 -5.15 40.01
N GLY A 17 15.80 -6.13 39.40
CA GLY A 17 16.87 -6.88 40.06
C GLY A 17 18.00 -5.99 40.53
N SER A 18 18.39 -5.01 39.70
CA SER A 18 19.51 -4.10 39.98
C SER A 18 19.33 -3.25 41.24
N GLU A 19 18.11 -3.10 41.77
CA GLU A 19 17.85 -2.34 43.01
C GLU A 19 18.57 -2.93 44.22
N ASN A 20 18.82 -4.24 44.21
CA ASN A 20 19.43 -4.98 45.32
C ASN A 20 20.96 -5.11 45.21
N ASP A 21 21.57 -4.65 44.12
CA ASP A 21 22.99 -4.84 43.83
C ASP A 21 23.91 -3.83 44.56
N GLY A 22 23.33 -2.88 45.30
CA GLY A 22 24.09 -1.85 46.02
C GLY A 22 24.74 -0.81 45.09
N PRO A 23 25.71 -0.01 45.61
CA PRO A 23 26.23 1.17 44.91
C PRO A 23 26.91 0.88 43.56
N VAL A 24 27.45 -0.33 43.36
CA VAL A 24 28.13 -0.70 42.12
C VAL A 24 27.20 -0.67 40.89
N SER A 25 25.89 -0.79 41.11
CA SER A 25 24.86 -0.80 40.05
C SER A 25 24.26 0.57 39.73
N GLU A 26 24.65 1.66 40.41
CA GLU A 26 23.97 2.96 40.31
C GLU A 26 23.94 3.50 38.87
N THR A 27 25.10 3.51 38.21
CA THR A 27 25.22 3.92 36.80
C THR A 27 24.42 3.03 35.87
N PHE A 28 24.43 1.71 36.11
CA PHE A 28 23.66 0.75 35.34
C PHE A 28 22.16 1.02 35.46
N ARG A 29 21.65 1.16 36.69
CA ARG A 29 20.23 1.41 36.98
C ARG A 29 19.74 2.71 36.34
N LYS A 30 20.53 3.79 36.44
CA LYS A 30 20.20 5.07 35.80
C LYS A 30 20.08 4.91 34.28
N THR A 31 21.09 4.30 33.65
CA THR A 31 21.13 4.09 32.20
C THR A 31 19.99 3.20 31.73
N LEU A 32 19.74 2.10 32.45
CA LEU A 32 18.71 1.13 32.11
C LEU A 32 17.31 1.70 32.29
N LYS A 33 17.08 2.57 33.29
CA LYS A 33 15.80 3.27 33.47
C LYS A 33 15.49 4.21 32.31
N GLU A 34 16.47 4.98 31.84
CA GLU A 34 16.32 5.86 30.67
C GLU A 34 16.04 5.03 29.41
N PHE A 35 16.79 3.94 29.20
CA PHE A 35 16.57 3.01 28.10
C PHE A 35 15.17 2.39 28.12
N VAL A 36 14.71 1.87 29.26
CA VAL A 36 13.39 1.24 29.40
C VAL A 36 12.29 2.24 29.06
N GLY A 37 12.37 3.48 29.55
CA GLY A 37 11.36 4.50 29.24
C GLY A 37 11.26 4.82 27.74
N ALA A 38 12.40 4.92 27.05
CA ALA A 38 12.43 5.11 25.61
C ALA A 38 11.88 3.87 24.87
N ALA A 39 12.35 2.68 25.26
CA ALA A 39 11.95 1.42 24.65
C ALA A 39 10.44 1.14 24.82
N GLU A 40 9.85 1.42 25.99
CA GLU A 40 8.41 1.28 26.21
C GLU A 40 7.59 2.13 25.23
N THR A 41 8.03 3.38 25.02
CA THR A 41 7.38 4.31 24.08
C THR A 41 7.44 3.77 22.65
N GLU A 42 8.61 3.33 22.20
CA GLU A 42 8.80 2.79 20.85
C GLU A 42 8.04 1.46 20.65
N VAL A 43 8.07 0.57 21.65
CA VAL A 43 7.33 -0.70 21.61
C VAL A 43 5.82 -0.46 21.55
N ALA A 44 5.30 0.52 22.28
CA ALA A 44 3.89 0.91 22.19
C ALA A 44 3.55 1.46 20.80
N SER A 45 4.38 2.34 20.27
CA SER A 45 4.21 2.95 18.93
C SER A 45 4.15 1.89 17.83
N VAL A 46 5.14 0.99 17.76
CA VAL A 46 5.19 -0.07 16.74
C VAL A 46 4.05 -1.08 16.89
N THR A 47 3.64 -1.39 18.13
CA THR A 47 2.52 -2.31 18.39
C THR A 47 1.21 -1.71 17.87
N ASN A 48 1.00 -0.42 18.08
CA ASN A 48 -0.18 0.28 17.56
C ASN A 48 -0.18 0.31 16.02
N LEU A 49 0.95 0.65 15.41
CA LEU A 49 1.09 0.65 13.94
C LEU A 49 0.77 -0.73 13.34
N TYR A 50 1.33 -1.79 13.91
CA TYR A 50 1.09 -3.16 13.42
C TYR A 50 -0.37 -3.57 13.57
N SER A 51 -1.01 -3.18 14.68
CA SER A 51 -2.43 -3.47 14.92
C SER A 51 -3.34 -2.73 13.95
N VAL A 52 -3.09 -1.45 13.68
CA VAL A 52 -3.86 -0.66 12.71
C VAL A 52 -3.66 -1.21 11.30
N ALA A 53 -2.42 -1.49 10.90
CA ALA A 53 -2.12 -2.04 9.58
C ALA A 53 -2.79 -3.41 9.36
N GLY A 54 -2.73 -4.29 10.35
CA GLY A 54 -3.40 -5.61 10.31
C GLY A 54 -4.91 -5.47 10.10
N ARG A 55 -5.59 -4.65 10.91
CA ARG A 55 -7.04 -4.42 10.76
C ARG A 55 -7.42 -3.86 9.40
N ASN A 56 -6.60 -2.96 8.86
CA ASN A 56 -6.84 -2.40 7.52
C ASN A 56 -6.71 -3.48 6.43
N ALA A 57 -5.73 -4.37 6.55
CA ALA A 57 -5.56 -5.49 5.63
C ALA A 57 -6.72 -6.49 5.73
N ASP A 58 -7.16 -6.81 6.95
CA ASP A 58 -8.33 -7.68 7.18
C ASP A 58 -9.59 -7.07 6.55
N ALA A 59 -9.82 -5.77 6.73
CA ALA A 59 -10.96 -5.07 6.15
C ALA A 59 -10.94 -5.10 4.61
N LEU A 60 -9.75 -5.00 3.99
CA LEU A 60 -9.60 -5.13 2.55
C LEU A 60 -9.89 -6.55 2.06
N ALA A 61 -9.39 -7.56 2.75
CA ALA A 61 -9.70 -8.95 2.43
C ALA A 61 -11.22 -9.18 2.46
N LEU A 62 -11.90 -8.73 3.51
CA LEU A 62 -13.36 -8.79 3.62
C LEU A 62 -14.08 -8.04 2.51
N TYR A 63 -13.60 -6.84 2.14
CA TYR A 63 -14.19 -6.04 1.06
C TYR A 63 -14.19 -6.78 -0.28
N PHE A 64 -13.14 -7.56 -0.56
CA PHE A 64 -13.03 -8.38 -1.76
C PHE A 64 -13.66 -9.78 -1.62
N GLY A 65 -14.33 -10.09 -0.50
CA GLY A 65 -14.97 -11.38 -0.25
C GLY A 65 -14.01 -12.50 0.12
N GLU A 66 -12.77 -12.17 0.51
CA GLU A 66 -11.75 -13.10 0.96
C GLU A 66 -11.83 -13.31 2.48
N ASP A 67 -11.33 -14.45 2.95
CA ASP A 67 -11.15 -14.73 4.37
C ASP A 67 -9.82 -14.12 4.87
N PRO A 68 -9.82 -13.16 5.81
CA PRO A 68 -8.61 -12.55 6.36
C PRO A 68 -7.63 -13.58 6.95
N ALA A 69 -8.12 -14.65 7.55
CA ALA A 69 -7.26 -15.70 8.14
C ALA A 69 -6.45 -16.46 7.07
N ARG A 70 -6.88 -16.38 5.80
CA ARG A 70 -6.23 -17.01 4.65
C ARG A 70 -5.52 -16.01 3.75
N CYS A 71 -5.56 -14.73 4.08
CA CYS A 71 -4.99 -13.64 3.30
C CYS A 71 -3.89 -12.94 4.11
N PRO A 72 -2.63 -13.39 4.02
CA PRO A 72 -1.52 -12.73 4.70
C PRO A 72 -1.36 -11.29 4.21
N PHE A 73 -0.82 -10.43 5.08
CA PHE A 73 -0.63 -9.00 4.80
C PHE A 73 0.12 -8.74 3.48
N GLU A 74 1.15 -9.55 3.20
CA GLU A 74 1.95 -9.48 1.97
C GLU A 74 1.10 -9.76 0.72
N GLN A 75 0.13 -10.67 0.82
CA GLN A 75 -0.79 -10.99 -0.27
C GLN A 75 -1.78 -9.84 -0.52
N VAL A 76 -2.25 -9.17 0.53
CA VAL A 76 -3.08 -7.96 0.39
C VAL A 76 -2.31 -6.87 -0.35
N VAL A 77 -1.07 -6.60 0.05
CA VAL A 77 -0.20 -5.60 -0.59
C VAL A 77 0.10 -5.97 -2.05
N ALA A 78 0.44 -7.24 -2.32
CA ALA A 78 0.71 -7.73 -3.67
C ALA A 78 -0.51 -7.59 -4.59
N THR A 79 -1.70 -7.90 -4.07
CA THR A 79 -2.96 -7.75 -4.80
C THR A 79 -3.22 -6.30 -5.18
N LEU A 80 -3.09 -5.38 -4.24
CA LEU A 80 -3.25 -3.94 -4.50
C LEU A 80 -2.24 -3.42 -5.53
N LEU A 81 -0.97 -3.81 -5.39
CA LEU A 81 0.08 -3.43 -6.33
C LEU A 81 -0.23 -3.94 -7.75
N ASN A 82 -0.67 -5.19 -7.87
CA ASN A 82 -1.05 -5.77 -9.16
C ASN A 82 -2.27 -5.07 -9.75
N PHE A 83 -3.28 -4.74 -8.94
CA PHE A 83 -4.44 -3.97 -9.38
C PHE A 83 -4.02 -2.62 -9.96
N VAL A 84 -3.21 -1.84 -9.24
CA VAL A 84 -2.73 -0.53 -9.71
C VAL A 84 -1.96 -0.66 -11.01
N ARG A 85 -1.06 -1.66 -11.12
CA ARG A 85 -0.31 -1.92 -12.35
C ARG A 85 -1.21 -2.23 -13.54
N MET A 86 -2.18 -3.13 -13.37
CA MET A 86 -3.12 -3.49 -14.42
C MET A 86 -4.01 -2.31 -14.80
N PHE A 87 -4.47 -1.53 -13.83
CA PHE A 87 -5.31 -0.36 -14.07
C PHE A 87 -4.57 0.71 -14.87
N CYS A 88 -3.32 1.02 -14.52
CA CYS A 88 -2.48 1.95 -15.29
C CYS A 88 -2.26 1.45 -16.72
N LYS A 89 -1.97 0.17 -16.90
CA LYS A 89 -1.81 -0.43 -18.23
C LYS A 89 -3.08 -0.33 -19.07
N ALA A 90 -4.24 -0.65 -18.50
CA ALA A 90 -5.53 -0.52 -19.17
C ALA A 90 -5.82 0.94 -19.56
N HIS A 91 -5.46 1.91 -18.72
CA HIS A 91 -5.60 3.32 -19.03
C HIS A 91 -4.75 3.74 -20.25
N GLU A 92 -3.49 3.29 -20.33
CA GLU A 92 -2.63 3.54 -21.48
C GLU A 92 -3.18 2.90 -22.76
N GLU A 93 -3.65 1.66 -22.69
CA GLU A 93 -4.22 0.92 -23.81
C GLU A 93 -5.52 1.59 -24.32
N ASN A 94 -6.41 1.97 -23.42
CA ASN A 94 -7.65 2.70 -23.75
C ASN A 94 -7.36 4.04 -24.41
N SER A 95 -6.34 4.78 -23.92
CA SER A 95 -5.95 6.06 -24.50
C SER A 95 -5.42 5.91 -25.93
N LYS A 96 -4.61 4.88 -26.20
CA LYS A 96 -4.12 4.56 -27.55
C LYS A 96 -5.26 4.17 -28.49
N GLN A 97 -6.22 3.36 -28.00
CA GLN A 97 -7.36 2.92 -28.79
C GLN A 97 -8.27 4.09 -29.16
N ALA A 98 -8.58 4.98 -28.21
CA ALA A 98 -9.40 6.18 -28.45
C ALA A 98 -8.79 7.10 -29.53
N GLU A 99 -7.47 7.30 -29.50
CA GLU A 99 -6.77 8.09 -30.52
C GLU A 99 -6.81 7.42 -31.92
N LEU A 100 -6.71 6.09 -31.98
CA LEU A 100 -6.83 5.35 -33.23
C LEU A 100 -8.24 5.47 -33.83
N GLU A 101 -9.27 5.30 -32.99
CA GLU A 101 -10.68 5.41 -33.39
C GLU A 101 -11.02 6.81 -33.87
N LYS A 102 -10.56 7.84 -33.17
CA LYS A 102 -10.71 9.24 -33.59
C LYS A 102 -10.10 9.50 -34.97
N LYS A 103 -8.90 9.00 -35.22
CA LYS A 103 -8.23 9.12 -36.54
C LYS A 103 -8.97 8.37 -37.64
N LYS A 104 -9.52 7.18 -37.35
CA LYS A 104 -10.33 6.41 -38.31
C LYS A 104 -11.62 7.16 -38.67
N ALA A 105 -12.35 7.63 -37.66
CA ALA A 105 -13.58 8.39 -37.86
C ALA A 105 -13.35 9.68 -38.67
N GLN A 106 -12.24 10.40 -38.43
CA GLN A 106 -11.85 11.56 -39.23
C GLN A 106 -11.60 11.20 -40.70
N LYS A 107 -10.83 10.14 -40.95
CA LYS A 107 -10.55 9.67 -42.33
C LYS A 107 -11.82 9.22 -43.06
N GLU A 108 -12.71 8.51 -42.38
CA GLU A 108 -13.99 8.07 -42.94
C GLU A 108 -14.89 9.26 -43.30
N ALA A 109 -14.97 10.26 -42.42
CA ALA A 109 -15.70 11.51 -42.69
C ALA A 109 -15.11 12.28 -43.89
N GLU A 110 -13.78 12.39 -43.98
CA GLU A 110 -13.10 13.01 -45.12
C GLU A 110 -13.39 12.27 -46.44
N MET A 111 -13.39 10.93 -46.43
CA MET A 111 -13.71 10.13 -47.61
C MET A 111 -15.17 10.30 -48.06
N GLU A 112 -16.12 10.36 -47.13
CA GLU A 112 -17.54 10.59 -47.47
C GLU A 112 -17.79 12.00 -48.01
N ILE A 113 -17.14 13.03 -47.44
CA ILE A 113 -17.17 14.40 -47.99
C ILE A 113 -16.60 14.42 -49.43
N ALA A 114 -15.46 13.76 -49.66
CA ALA A 114 -14.84 13.71 -50.98
C ALA A 114 -15.73 12.99 -52.03
N LYS A 115 -16.44 11.93 -51.64
CA LYS A 115 -17.42 11.25 -52.52
C LYS A 115 -18.62 12.15 -52.85
N GLY A 116 -19.17 12.87 -51.86
CA GLY A 116 -20.29 13.79 -52.06
C GLY A 116 -19.97 14.97 -53.00
N ILE A 117 -18.75 15.51 -52.94
CA ILE A 117 -18.27 16.57 -53.85
C ILE A 117 -18.13 16.06 -55.30
N ASN A 118 -17.73 14.80 -55.49
CA ASN A 118 -17.58 14.21 -56.82
C ASN A 118 -18.94 13.94 -57.51
N LEU A 119 -19.98 13.61 -56.74
CA LEU A 119 -21.34 13.39 -57.28
C LEU A 119 -22.00 14.71 -57.71
N THR A 120 -21.84 15.78 -56.93
CA THR A 120 -22.39 17.11 -57.26
C THR A 120 -21.72 17.73 -58.49
N LYS A 121 -20.43 17.46 -58.75
CA LYS A 121 -19.75 17.89 -59.98
C LYS A 121 -20.14 17.11 -61.25
N LYS A 122 -20.64 15.87 -61.12
CA LYS A 122 -21.10 15.06 -62.27
C LYS A 122 -22.53 15.37 -62.72
N GLY A 123 -23.34 15.97 -61.86
CA GLY A 123 -24.74 16.35 -62.15
C GLY A 123 -24.92 17.72 -62.81
N VAL A 124 -23.86 18.52 -62.93
CA VAL A 124 -23.88 19.83 -63.61
C VAL A 124 -23.23 19.67 -64.99
N LYS A 125 -23.99 19.16 -65.95
CA LYS A 125 -23.72 19.26 -67.39
C LYS A 125 -25.04 19.51 -68.11
#